data_AF-A0A381KNY0-F1
#
_entry.id   AF-A0A381KNY0-F1
#
_cell.length_a   1.000
_cell.length_b   1.000
_cell.length_c   1.000
_cell.angle_alpha   90.00
_cell.angle_beta   90.00
_cell.angle_gamma   90.00
#
_symmetry.space_group_name_H-M   'P 1'
#
loop_
_entity.id
_entity.type
_entity.pdbx_description
1 polymer ?
#
loop_
_entity_poly.entity_id
_entity_poly.type
_entity_poly.pdbx_seq_one_letter_code
_entity_poly.pdbx_strand_id
1 'polypeptide(L)' 'MRKLRDLGFITTKPGTSGEFQYVILLNPLTVIKELYEGKEKDERYNALVGRMQEVGAKWE' A
#
# COMPACT_ATOMS: atom_id res chain seq x y z
N MET A 1 -6.64 -9.26 -6.78
CA MET A 1 -7.42 -8.00 -6.69
C MET A 1 -8.15 -7.84 -5.37
N ARG A 2 -9.07 -8.74 -4.94
CA ARG A 2 -9.77 -8.63 -3.62
C ARG A 2 -8.83 -8.34 -2.44
N LYS A 3 -7.82 -9.19 -2.20
CA LYS A 3 -6.85 -8.99 -1.11
C LYS A 3 -6.15 -7.63 -1.12
N LEU A 4 -5.83 -7.07 -2.30
CA LEU A 4 -5.20 -5.75 -2.39
C LEU A 4 -6.17 -4.65 -1.96
N ARG A 5 -7.45 -4.77 -2.32
CA ARG A 5 -8.50 -3.85 -1.88
C ARG A 5 -8.72 -3.97 -0.38
N ASP A 6 -8.82 -5.20 0.12
CA ASP A 6 -9.10 -5.49 1.52
C ASP A 6 -7.94 -5.06 2.43
N LEU A 7 -6.70 -5.09 1.93
CA LEU A 7 -5.50 -4.56 2.61
C LEU A 7 -5.27 -3.06 2.39
N GLY A 8 -6.11 -2.37 1.61
CA GLY A 8 -6.00 -0.92 1.38
C GLY A 8 -4.98 -0.49 0.31
N PHE A 9 -4.37 -1.41 -0.45
CA PHE A 9 -3.44 -1.06 -1.53
C PHE A 9 -4.13 -0.52 -2.78
N ILE A 10 -5.41 -0.85 -2.98
CA ILE A 10 -6.20 -0.35 -4.10
C ILE A 10 -7.58 0.12 -3.65
N THR A 11 -8.11 1.13 -4.31
CA THR A 11 -9.56 1.40 -4.30
C THR A 11 -10.15 1.00 -5.65
N THR A 12 -11.41 0.59 -5.62
CA THR A 12 -12.07 0.02 -6.80
C THR A 12 -13.45 0.62 -6.97
N LYS A 13 -13.82 0.92 -8.21
CA LYS A 13 -15.18 1.31 -8.57
C LYS A 13 -15.76 0.30 -9.56
N PRO A 14 -16.96 -0.26 -9.30
CA PRO A 14 -17.58 -1.21 -10.23
C PRO A 14 -17.97 -0.52 -11.54
N GLY A 15 -17.95 -1.28 -12.63
CA GLY A 15 -18.47 -0.88 -13.92
C GLY A 15 -19.25 -2.01 -14.60
N THR A 16 -19.63 -1.80 -15.86
CA THR A 16 -20.40 -2.75 -16.68
C THR A 16 -19.78 -4.14 -16.79
N SER A 17 -18.45 -4.23 -16.66
CA SER A 17 -17.65 -5.45 -16.81
C SER A 17 -17.25 -6.07 -15.47
N GLY A 18 -17.66 -5.49 -14.33
CA GLY A 18 -17.47 -6.08 -12.99
C GLY A 18 -16.86 -5.14 -11.94
N GLU A 19 -16.60 -5.69 -10.75
CA GLU A 19 -16.21 -4.91 -9.55
C GLU A 19 -14.80 -4.29 -9.62
N PHE A 20 -13.91 -4.85 -10.46
CA PHE A 20 -12.51 -4.41 -10.63
C PHE A 20 -12.27 -3.67 -11.95
N GLN A 21 -13.32 -3.14 -12.58
CA GLN A 21 -13.18 -2.44 -13.86
C GLN A 21 -12.38 -1.14 -13.72
N TYR A 22 -12.61 -0.39 -12.63
CA TYR A 22 -11.86 0.83 -12.34
C TYR A 22 -11.07 0.62 -11.06
N VAL A 23 -9.75 0.77 -11.13
CA VAL A 23 -8.83 0.53 -10.02
C VAL A 23 -7.93 1.74 -9.87
N ILE A 24 -7.82 2.26 -8.66
CA ILE A 24 -6.82 3.25 -8.29
C ILE A 24 -5.81 2.55 -7.38
N LEU A 25 -4.55 2.58 -7.78
CA LEU A 25 -3.44 2.11 -6.96
C LEU A 25 -3.07 3.22 -5.97
N LEU A 26 -3.05 2.89 -4.68
CA LEU A 26 -2.60 3.81 -3.64
C LEU A 26 -1.09 3.66 -3.43
N ASN A 27 -0.46 4.71 -2.93
CA ASN A 27 0.96 4.69 -2.60
C ASN A 27 1.23 3.57 -1.56
N PRO A 28 1.96 2.50 -1.92
CA PRO A 28 2.13 1.35 -1.04
C PRO A 28 2.92 1.70 0.22
N LEU A 29 3.76 2.74 0.17
CA LEU A 29 4.49 3.22 1.34
C LEU A 29 3.51 3.66 2.43
N THR A 30 2.58 4.55 2.10
CA THR A 30 1.58 5.07 3.04
C THR A 30 0.73 3.93 3.63
N VAL A 31 0.27 3.01 2.79
CA VAL A 31 -0.54 1.85 3.24
C VAL A 31 0.26 0.94 4.18
N ILE A 32 1.53 0.65 3.88
CA ILE A 32 2.36 -0.19 4.75
C ILE A 32 2.66 0.52 6.07
N LYS A 33 2.91 1.84 6.05
CA LYS A 33 3.11 2.64 7.26
C LYS A 33 1.90 2.52 8.19
N GLU A 34 0.69 2.69 7.66
CA GLU A 34 -0.58 2.53 8.40
C GLU A 34 -0.75 1.09 8.93
N LEU A 35 -0.45 0.08 8.11
CA LEU A 35 -0.53 -1.33 8.53
C LEU A 35 0.42 -1.68 9.69
N TYR A 36 1.50 -0.91 9.87
CA TYR A 36 2.46 -1.07 10.96
C TYR A 36 2.21 -0.12 12.16
N GLU A 37 1.17 0.71 12.13
CA GLU A 37 0.78 1.49 13.30
C GLU A 37 0.45 0.57 14.48
N GLY A 38 1.09 0.83 15.62
CA GLY A 38 0.95 0.01 16.83
C GLY A 38 1.62 -1.38 16.76
N LYS A 39 2.36 -1.69 15.69
CA LYS A 39 3.13 -2.94 15.56
C LYS A 39 4.63 -2.68 15.72
N GLU A 40 5.35 -3.70 16.16
CA GLU A 40 6.81 -3.69 16.11
C GLU A 40 7.30 -3.66 14.66
N LYS A 41 8.29 -2.83 14.38
CA LYS A 41 8.89 -2.70 13.05
C LYS A 41 9.88 -3.82 12.83
N ASP A 42 9.43 -4.83 12.09
CA ASP A 42 10.25 -5.99 11.75
C ASP A 42 11.36 -5.66 10.73
N GLU A 43 12.19 -6.67 10.44
CA GLU A 43 13.28 -6.56 9.46
C GLU A 43 12.78 -6.12 8.07
N ARG A 44 11.59 -6.56 7.66
CA ARG A 44 11.03 -6.25 6.33
C ARG A 44 10.57 -4.80 6.26
N TYR A 45 9.94 -4.30 7.32
CA TYR A 45 9.58 -2.89 7.42
C TYR A 45 10.84 -2.03 7.38
N ASN A 46 11.87 -2.38 8.15
CA ASN A 46 13.12 -1.61 8.18
C ASN A 46 13.85 -1.63 6.83
N ALA A 47 13.86 -2.77 6.13
CA ALA A 47 14.41 -2.86 4.78
C ALA A 47 13.65 -1.96 3.78
N LEU A 48 12.31 -1.91 3.87
CA LEU A 48 11.49 -1.01 3.06
C LEU A 48 11.83 0.46 3.32
N VAL A 49 11.94 0.87 4.59
CA VAL A 49 12.31 2.25 4.96
C VAL A 49 13.72 2.60 4.49
N GLY A 50 14.67 1.69 4.66
CA GLY A 50 16.04 1.87 4.16
C GLY A 50 16.04 2.11 2.65
N ARG A 51 15.31 1.28 1.89
CA ARG A 51 15.22 1.44 0.43
C ARG A 51 14.53 2.75 0.04
N MET A 52 13.49 3.15 0.75
CA MET A 52 12.80 4.42 0.54
C MET A 52 13.77 5.61 0.68
N GLN A 53 14.63 5.59 1.70
CA GLN A 53 15.65 6.62 1.91
C GLN A 53 16.72 6.63 0.81
N GLU A 54 17.21 5.45 0.41
CA GLU A 54 18.24 5.32 -0.65
C GLU A 54 17.80 5.93 -1.99
N VAL A 55 16.51 5.81 -2.32
CA VAL A 55 15.96 6.36 -3.58
C VAL A 55 15.48 7.80 -3.44
N GLY A 56 15.65 8.42 -2.26
CA GLY A 56 15.20 9.78 -1.99
C GLY A 56 13.69 9.94 -1.85
N ALA A 57 12.95 8.84 -1.70
CA ALA A 57 11.52 8.88 -1.43
C ALA A 57 11.25 9.27 0.03
N LYS A 58 10.05 9.79 0.28
CA LYS A 58 9.61 10.25 1.61
C LYS A 58 8.19 9.77 1.87
N TRP A 59 7.84 9.67 3.14
CA TRP A 59 6.43 9.61 3.51
C TRP A 59 5.75 10.90 3.07
N GLU A 60 4.56 10.77 2.48
CA GLU A 60 3.67 11.90 2.21
C GLU A 60 3.03 12.43 3.50
#